data_AF-A0A9D8WKL9-F1
#
_entry.id   AF-A0A9D8WKL9-F1
#
_cell.length_a   1.000
_cell.length_b   1.000
_cell.length_c   1.000
_cell.angle_alpha   90.00
_cell.angle_beta   90.00
_cell.angle_gamma   90.00
#
_symmetry.space_group_name_H-M   'P 1'
#
loop_
_entity.id
_entity.type
_entity.pdbx_description
1 polymer ?
#
loop_
_entity_poly.entity_id
_entity_poly.type
_entity_poly.pdbx_seq_one_letter_code
_entity_poly.pdbx_strand_id
1 'polypeptide(L)'
;MGKMISRGLALAMVAGAFTAAAPAALAEGEFSGNVALTTDYVWRGVSQNNENPAIQGGFDYANGKFYAGTWASIVDFGGANMELDLYGGFAGETEGGLSWDVGVIGYVYPDADDLDFIELYGGLGGSLGAVDVGGYVYIDPDNETTYVDFTAGFAATETLGFDASVGSYLDGGDGFVEEFTNYSLGATLSTEYVDFDLRFWGNDGDTFGDVGDERVVLTVSRAL
;
A
#
# COMPACT_ATOMS: atom_id res chain seq x y z
N MET A 1 31.06 -7.13 20.92
CA MET A 1 30.35 -7.84 19.85
C MET A 1 28.90 -7.37 19.90
N GLY A 2 28.63 -6.20 19.31
CA GLY A 2 27.30 -5.59 19.36
C GLY A 2 26.37 -6.32 18.42
N LYS A 3 25.25 -6.81 18.92
CA LYS A 3 24.17 -7.36 18.10
C LYS A 3 23.59 -6.21 17.28
N MET A 4 23.99 -6.12 16.01
CA MET A 4 23.22 -5.43 14.99
C MET A 4 21.87 -6.13 14.91
N ILE A 5 20.83 -5.44 15.38
CA ILE A 5 19.45 -5.85 15.20
C ILE A 5 19.22 -5.77 13.69
N SER A 6 18.98 -6.92 13.08
CA SER A 6 18.72 -7.09 11.65
C SER A 6 17.57 -6.19 11.24
N ARG A 7 17.88 -5.18 10.42
CA ARG A 7 16.90 -4.38 9.68
C ARG A 7 16.24 -5.35 8.69
N GLY A 8 15.17 -6.03 9.13
CA GLY A 8 14.35 -6.85 8.26
C GLY A 8 13.69 -5.93 7.25
N LEU A 9 13.96 -6.16 5.97
CA LEU A 9 13.39 -5.44 4.84
C LEU A 9 11.87 -5.39 5.01
N ALA A 10 11.35 -4.21 5.34
CA ALA A 10 9.95 -3.92 5.21
C ALA A 10 9.68 -3.60 3.75
N LEU A 11 9.20 -4.60 3.02
CA LEU A 11 8.85 -4.49 1.61
C LEU A 11 7.76 -3.41 1.48
N ALA A 12 8.13 -2.29 0.87
CA ALA A 12 7.28 -1.13 0.68
C ALA A 12 6.17 -1.45 -0.33
N MET A 13 5.08 -2.05 0.15
CA MET A 13 3.80 -2.08 -0.55
C MET A 13 3.15 -0.70 -0.35
N VAL A 14 3.37 0.20 -1.32
CA VAL A 14 2.55 1.41 -1.48
C VAL A 14 1.08 0.93 -1.56
N ALA A 15 0.27 1.37 -0.60
CA ALA A 15 -1.14 1.00 -0.35
C ALA A 15 -1.45 -0.35 0.34
N GLY A 16 -0.51 -0.92 1.11
CA GLY A 16 -0.84 -2.04 2.00
C GLY A 16 0.12 -2.09 3.18
N ALA A 17 -0.30 -1.55 4.33
CA ALA A 17 0.44 -1.60 5.57
C ALA A 17 0.63 -3.05 6.04
N PHE A 18 1.67 -3.72 5.55
CA PHE A 18 2.24 -4.89 6.23
C PHE A 18 3.74 -4.72 6.36
N THR A 19 4.13 -4.04 7.44
CA THR A 19 5.29 -4.42 8.26
C THR A 19 5.10 -3.93 9.69
N ALA A 20 4.07 -4.45 10.36
CA ALA A 20 4.08 -4.48 11.81
C ALA A 20 4.82 -5.74 12.26
N ALA A 21 6.15 -5.69 12.33
CA ALA A 21 6.85 -6.54 13.29
C ALA A 21 6.32 -6.13 14.68
N ALA A 22 5.38 -6.90 15.23
CA ALA A 22 4.68 -6.55 16.46
C ALA A 22 5.66 -6.12 17.57
N PRO A 23 5.73 -4.83 17.94
CA PRO A 23 6.54 -4.42 19.07
C PRO A 23 5.85 -4.93 20.33
N ALA A 24 6.64 -5.45 21.27
CA ALA A 24 6.16 -5.68 22.62
C ALA A 24 5.56 -4.37 23.16
N ALA A 25 4.29 -4.39 23.56
CA ALA A 25 3.53 -3.24 24.02
C ALA A 25 4.35 -2.36 24.97
N LEU A 26 4.82 -1.22 24.46
CA LEU A 26 5.28 -0.12 25.30
C LEU A 26 4.05 0.48 25.98
N ALA A 27 4.19 0.91 27.23
CA ALA A 27 3.10 1.56 27.97
C ALA A 27 2.65 2.89 27.32
N GLU A 28 3.41 3.40 26.35
CA GLU A 28 3.05 4.49 25.45
C GLU A 28 3.09 3.95 24.02
N GLY A 29 2.10 4.30 23.20
CA GLY A 29 2.08 3.88 21.79
C GLY A 29 3.25 4.46 20.99
N GLU A 30 3.49 3.90 19.82
CA GLU A 30 4.58 4.27 18.92
C GLU A 30 4.07 5.17 17.80
N PHE A 31 4.86 6.18 17.45
CA PHE A 31 4.62 7.02 16.28
C PHE A 31 5.71 6.75 15.25
N SER A 32 5.32 6.62 13.98
CA SER A 32 6.24 6.53 12.85
C SER A 32 5.80 7.46 11.74
N GLY A 33 6.73 7.75 10.82
CA GLY A 33 6.39 8.50 9.61
C GLY A 33 7.16 8.00 8.41
N ASN A 34 6.77 8.47 7.23
CA ASN A 34 7.49 8.19 6.00
C ASN A 34 7.35 9.33 4.99
N VAL A 35 8.29 9.36 4.04
CA VAL A 35 8.23 10.25 2.89
C VAL A 35 8.79 9.52 1.66
N ALA A 36 8.20 9.78 0.50
CA ALA A 36 8.64 9.25 -0.77
C ALA A 36 8.55 10.30 -1.88
N LEU A 37 9.47 10.19 -2.84
CA LEU A 37 9.39 10.82 -4.15
C LEU A 37 9.28 9.69 -5.18
N THR A 38 8.19 9.68 -5.94
CA THR A 38 7.95 8.70 -7.00
C THR A 38 7.89 9.38 -8.36
N THR A 39 8.31 8.69 -9.41
CA THR A 39 8.11 9.16 -10.79
C THR A 39 6.64 9.16 -11.20
N ASP A 40 5.80 8.36 -10.53
CA ASP A 40 4.35 8.34 -10.71
C ASP A 40 3.66 7.71 -9.49
N TYR A 41 2.49 8.22 -9.10
CA TYR A 41 1.63 7.56 -8.11
C TYR A 41 0.69 6.60 -8.83
N VAL A 42 0.87 5.29 -8.62
CA VAL A 42 0.01 4.26 -9.20
C VAL A 42 -0.84 3.61 -8.12
N TRP A 43 -2.16 3.66 -8.29
CA TRP A 43 -3.13 2.96 -7.45
C TRP A 43 -3.84 1.89 -8.27
N ARG A 44 -3.78 0.64 -7.81
CA ARG A 44 -4.37 -0.53 -8.49
C ARG A 44 -4.06 -0.58 -9.99
N GLY A 45 -2.84 -0.23 -10.38
CA GLY A 45 -2.38 -0.23 -11.79
C GLY A 45 -2.70 1.03 -12.60
N VAL A 46 -3.38 2.02 -12.04
CA VAL A 46 -3.78 3.27 -12.72
C VAL A 46 -3.02 4.46 -12.13
N SER A 47 -2.45 5.32 -12.98
CA SER A 47 -1.80 6.56 -12.54
C SER A 47 -2.83 7.52 -11.93
N GLN A 48 -2.47 8.06 -10.77
CA GLN A 48 -3.27 9.02 -10.01
C GLN A 48 -2.77 10.46 -10.19
N ASN A 49 -1.68 10.69 -10.93
CA ASN A 49 -1.10 12.01 -11.12
C ASN A 49 -0.75 12.29 -12.59
N ASN A 50 -1.55 11.76 -13.52
CA ASN A 50 -1.34 11.89 -14.97
C ASN A 50 0.08 11.55 -15.42
N GLU A 51 0.63 10.47 -14.89
CA GLU A 51 1.98 9.96 -15.16
C GLU A 51 3.11 10.93 -14.75
N ASN A 52 2.80 11.89 -13.87
CA ASN A 52 3.76 12.85 -13.36
C ASN A 52 4.31 12.45 -11.99
N PRO A 53 5.54 12.90 -11.64
CA PRO A 53 6.11 12.66 -10.33
C PRO A 53 5.24 13.18 -9.17
N ALA A 54 5.18 12.40 -8.10
CA ALA A 54 4.43 12.74 -6.89
C ALA A 54 5.33 12.70 -5.65
N ILE A 55 5.03 13.57 -4.68
CA ILE A 55 5.57 13.48 -3.32
C ILE A 55 4.48 12.87 -2.45
N GLN A 56 4.88 11.88 -1.66
CA GLN A 56 3.99 11.07 -0.85
C GLN A 56 4.53 10.97 0.56
N GLY A 57 3.67 10.77 1.54
CA GLY A 57 4.11 10.53 2.91
C GLY A 57 2.97 10.35 3.88
N GLY A 58 3.30 9.87 5.06
CA GLY A 58 2.31 9.57 6.08
C GLY A 58 2.86 9.59 7.50
N PHE A 59 1.93 9.53 8.44
CA PHE A 59 2.17 9.39 9.87
C PHE A 59 1.28 8.30 10.43
N ASP A 60 1.86 7.47 11.29
CA ASP A 60 1.17 6.34 11.93
C ASP A 60 1.30 6.43 13.44
N TYR A 61 0.30 5.89 14.12
CA TYR A 61 0.30 5.61 15.54
C TYR A 61 -0.12 4.15 15.75
N ALA A 62 0.64 3.42 16.56
CA ALA A 62 0.34 2.04 16.94
C ALA A 62 0.36 1.86 18.46
N ASN A 63 -0.63 1.14 19.00
CA ASN A 63 -0.66 0.74 20.40
C ASN A 63 -1.30 -0.65 20.57
N GLY A 64 -0.45 -1.63 20.88
CA GLY A 64 -0.86 -3.02 20.92
C GLY A 64 -1.31 -3.48 19.53
N LYS A 65 -2.58 -3.88 19.42
CA LYS A 65 -3.17 -4.30 18.13
C LYS A 65 -3.78 -3.14 17.35
N PHE A 66 -4.07 -2.02 18.02
CA PHE A 66 -4.72 -0.88 17.40
C PHE A 66 -3.68 -0.05 16.64
N TYR A 67 -4.08 0.45 15.48
CA TYR A 67 -3.35 1.49 14.78
C TYR A 67 -4.30 2.52 14.16
N ALA A 68 -3.76 3.71 13.90
CA ALA A 68 -4.39 4.74 13.11
C ALA A 68 -3.31 5.56 12.42
N GLY A 69 -3.62 6.13 11.26
CA GLY A 69 -2.66 6.91 10.51
C GLY A 69 -3.31 7.76 9.44
N THR A 70 -2.44 8.48 8.75
CA THR A 70 -2.79 9.29 7.59
C THR A 70 -1.70 9.17 6.55
N TRP A 71 -2.11 9.24 5.30
CA TRP A 71 -1.22 9.27 4.15
C TRP A 71 -1.70 10.35 3.19
N ALA A 72 -0.79 10.97 2.43
CA ALA A 72 -1.15 11.95 1.44
C ALA A 72 -0.24 11.88 0.22
N SER A 73 -0.79 12.23 -0.94
CA SER A 73 -0.07 12.38 -2.19
C SER A 73 -0.62 13.54 -3.01
N ILE A 74 0.22 14.05 -3.90
CA ILE A 74 -0.23 14.86 -5.03
C ILE A 74 -0.93 13.92 -6.02
N VAL A 75 -2.08 14.37 -6.53
CA VAL A 75 -2.87 13.70 -7.57
C VAL A 75 -3.30 14.73 -8.62
N ASP A 76 -3.74 14.27 -9.78
CA ASP A 76 -4.28 15.11 -10.84
C ASP A 76 -5.33 14.33 -11.65
N PHE A 77 -6.57 14.34 -11.17
CA PHE A 77 -7.74 13.78 -11.87
C PHE A 77 -9.01 14.36 -11.29
N GLY A 78 -10.09 14.44 -12.09
CA GLY A 78 -11.42 14.79 -11.58
C GLY A 78 -11.53 16.15 -10.86
N GLY A 79 -10.53 17.04 -10.97
CA GLY A 79 -10.43 18.29 -10.22
C GLY A 79 -9.63 18.19 -8.91
N ALA A 80 -9.28 16.99 -8.45
CA ALA A 80 -8.41 16.78 -7.30
C ALA A 80 -6.96 17.14 -7.61
N ASN A 81 -6.30 17.78 -6.64
CA ASN A 81 -4.86 18.11 -6.68
C ASN A 81 -4.08 17.45 -5.53
N MET A 82 -4.80 16.84 -4.59
CA MET A 82 -4.27 16.17 -3.41
C MET A 82 -5.27 15.11 -2.96
N GLU A 83 -4.72 13.98 -2.53
CA GLU A 83 -5.41 12.93 -1.81
C GLU A 83 -4.91 12.91 -0.37
N LEU A 84 -5.83 12.78 0.58
CA LEU A 84 -5.58 12.62 2.00
C LEU A 84 -6.34 11.40 2.49
N ASP A 85 -5.60 10.39 2.89
CA ASP A 85 -6.14 9.18 3.48
C ASP A 85 -6.13 9.27 4.98
N LEU A 86 -7.21 8.80 5.59
CA LEU A 86 -7.32 8.61 7.03
C LEU A 86 -7.73 7.17 7.30
N TYR A 87 -6.93 6.44 8.06
CA TYR A 87 -7.20 5.04 8.33
C TYR A 87 -7.01 4.67 9.80
N GLY A 88 -7.64 3.56 10.16
CA GLY A 88 -7.42 2.92 11.44
C GLY A 88 -8.01 1.52 11.47
N GLY A 89 -7.44 0.69 12.33
CA GLY A 89 -7.80 -0.71 12.38
C GLY A 89 -7.16 -1.47 13.52
N PHE A 90 -7.26 -2.79 13.42
CA PHE A 90 -6.63 -3.73 14.31
C PHE A 90 -5.86 -4.75 13.49
N ALA A 91 -4.59 -4.91 13.82
CA ALA A 91 -3.73 -5.92 13.22
C ALA A 91 -3.04 -6.76 14.28
N GLY A 92 -2.60 -7.95 13.88
CA GLY A 92 -1.78 -8.78 14.74
C GLY A 92 -1.35 -10.08 14.08
N GLU A 93 -0.66 -10.90 14.86
CA GLU A 93 -0.16 -12.20 14.45
C GLU A 93 -0.58 -13.27 15.46
N THR A 94 -0.96 -14.43 14.96
CA THR A 94 -1.19 -15.62 15.79
C THR A 94 0.12 -16.30 16.15
N GLU A 95 0.13 -17.15 17.18
CA GLU A 95 1.33 -17.94 17.53
C GLU A 95 1.82 -18.85 16.39
N GLY A 96 0.95 -19.14 15.41
CA GLY A 96 1.27 -19.95 14.23
C GLY A 96 1.85 -19.17 13.06
N GLY A 97 2.10 -17.86 13.19
CA GLY A 97 2.66 -17.02 12.12
C GLY A 97 1.64 -16.57 11.06
N LEU A 98 0.34 -16.80 11.28
CA LEU A 98 -0.72 -16.17 10.48
C LEU A 98 -0.92 -14.73 10.97
N SER A 99 -0.66 -13.76 10.10
CA SER A 99 -0.99 -12.35 10.32
C SER A 99 -2.41 -12.05 9.85
N TRP A 100 -3.04 -11.07 10.50
CA TRP A 100 -4.37 -10.58 10.16
C TRP A 100 -4.41 -9.06 10.32
N ASP A 101 -5.25 -8.44 9.51
CA ASP A 101 -5.56 -7.02 9.58
C ASP A 101 -7.04 -6.80 9.25
N VAL A 102 -7.69 -5.88 9.97
CA VAL A 102 -9.04 -5.41 9.69
C VAL A 102 -9.13 -3.92 10.01
N GLY A 103 -9.67 -3.14 9.09
CA GLY A 103 -9.70 -1.70 9.26
C GLY A 103 -10.66 -1.00 8.33
N VAL A 104 -10.57 0.33 8.39
CA VAL A 104 -11.27 1.26 7.52
C VAL A 104 -10.28 2.31 7.04
N ILE A 105 -10.46 2.74 5.81
CA ILE A 105 -9.76 3.87 5.21
C ILE A 105 -10.80 4.80 4.57
N GLY A 106 -10.65 6.10 4.80
CA GLY A 106 -11.38 7.14 4.07
C GLY A 106 -10.41 7.89 3.17
N TYR A 107 -10.75 7.95 1.89
CA TYR A 107 -10.06 8.70 0.85
C TYR A 107 -10.72 10.08 0.75
N VAL A 108 -9.95 11.13 1.02
CA VAL A 108 -10.45 12.51 1.04
C VAL A 108 -9.71 13.34 0.00
N TYR A 109 -10.46 14.05 -0.84
CA TYR A 109 -9.97 14.93 -1.89
C TYR A 109 -10.44 16.37 -1.60
N PRO A 110 -9.65 17.19 -0.87
CA PRO A 110 -10.11 18.47 -0.33
C PRO A 110 -10.65 19.49 -1.36
N ASP A 111 -10.23 19.39 -2.63
CA ASP A 111 -10.64 20.26 -3.73
C ASP A 111 -11.66 19.58 -4.68
N ALA A 112 -12.08 18.35 -4.39
CA ALA A 112 -12.97 17.53 -5.20
C ALA A 112 -13.74 16.52 -4.32
N ASP A 113 -14.52 17.03 -3.36
CA ASP A 113 -15.22 16.25 -2.33
C ASP A 113 -16.24 15.23 -2.88
N ASP A 114 -16.75 15.43 -4.09
CA ASP A 114 -17.58 14.44 -4.80
C ASP A 114 -16.83 13.11 -5.10
N LEU A 115 -15.49 13.10 -4.96
CA LEU A 115 -14.66 11.90 -5.13
C LEU A 115 -14.37 11.17 -3.81
N ASP A 116 -14.78 11.71 -2.66
CA ASP A 116 -14.51 11.11 -1.36
C ASP A 116 -15.22 9.75 -1.23
N PHE A 117 -14.52 8.74 -0.73
CA PHE A 117 -15.11 7.42 -0.47
C PHE A 117 -14.43 6.69 0.69
N ILE A 118 -15.05 5.61 1.16
CA ILE A 118 -14.57 4.80 2.29
C ILE A 118 -14.46 3.35 1.85
N GLU A 119 -13.36 2.69 2.22
CA GLU A 119 -13.23 1.23 2.12
C GLU A 119 -13.10 0.59 3.51
N LEU A 120 -13.89 -0.47 3.72
CA LEU A 120 -13.64 -1.44 4.78
C LEU A 120 -12.70 -2.50 4.23
N TYR A 121 -11.68 -2.89 4.99
CA TYR A 121 -10.76 -3.93 4.54
C TYR A 121 -10.50 -5.00 5.58
N GLY A 122 -10.11 -6.16 5.05
CA GLY A 122 -9.63 -7.29 5.83
C GLY A 122 -8.57 -8.06 5.07
N GLY A 123 -7.48 -8.42 5.75
CA GLY A 123 -6.34 -9.09 5.15
C GLY A 123 -5.82 -10.23 6.00
N LEU A 124 -5.19 -11.19 5.32
CA LEU A 124 -4.46 -12.29 5.94
C LEU A 124 -3.09 -12.41 5.27
N GLY A 125 -2.09 -12.85 6.04
CA GLY A 125 -0.76 -13.10 5.52
C GLY A 125 0.04 -14.09 6.34
N GLY A 126 1.21 -14.44 5.82
CA GLY A 126 2.16 -15.30 6.51
C GLY A 126 3.32 -15.71 5.61
N SER A 127 4.25 -16.47 6.18
CA SER A 127 5.47 -16.89 5.48
C SER A 127 5.41 -18.36 5.06
N LEU A 128 5.73 -18.61 3.79
CA LEU A 128 5.94 -19.92 3.18
C LEU A 128 7.43 -20.13 2.92
N GLY A 129 8.16 -20.49 3.97
CA GLY A 129 9.61 -20.61 3.92
C GLY A 129 10.27 -19.23 3.83
N ALA A 130 10.89 -18.91 2.69
CA ALA A 130 11.54 -17.62 2.45
C ALA A 130 10.63 -16.60 1.72
N VAL A 131 9.42 -17.01 1.37
CA VAL A 131 8.45 -16.19 0.63
C VAL A 131 7.36 -15.77 1.59
N ASP A 132 7.15 -14.46 1.73
CA ASP A 132 6.00 -13.90 2.42
C ASP A 132 4.84 -13.77 1.43
N VAL A 133 3.64 -14.13 1.87
CA VAL A 133 2.41 -14.04 1.07
C VAL A 133 1.33 -13.33 1.85
N GLY A 134 0.48 -12.61 1.14
CA GLY A 134 -0.67 -11.93 1.72
C GLY A 134 -1.80 -11.80 0.74
N GLY A 135 -2.97 -11.45 1.25
CA GLY A 135 -4.09 -11.02 0.44
C GLY A 135 -5.10 -10.25 1.25
N TYR A 136 -5.81 -9.36 0.56
CA TYR A 136 -6.81 -8.47 1.13
C TYR A 136 -8.11 -8.50 0.34
N VAL A 137 -9.18 -8.15 1.03
CA VAL A 137 -10.43 -7.70 0.44
C VAL A 137 -10.70 -6.27 0.92
N TYR A 138 -11.16 -5.43 0.00
CA TYR A 138 -11.62 -4.07 0.22
C TYR A 138 -13.05 -3.98 -0.27
N ILE A 139 -13.92 -3.38 0.53
CA ILE A 139 -15.33 -3.20 0.23
C ILE A 139 -15.62 -1.71 0.38
N ASP A 140 -16.08 -1.10 -0.69
CA ASP A 140 -16.68 0.23 -0.66
C ASP A 140 -18.21 0.06 -0.55
N PRO A 141 -18.81 0.36 0.62
CA PRO A 141 -20.24 0.18 0.81
C PRO A 141 -21.10 1.17 0.03
N ASP A 142 -20.59 2.37 -0.25
CA ASP A 142 -21.36 3.44 -0.87
C ASP A 142 -21.34 3.31 -2.40
N ASN A 143 -20.19 2.89 -2.95
CA ASN A 143 -20.03 2.62 -4.38
C ASN A 143 -20.31 1.15 -4.75
N GLU A 144 -20.64 0.32 -3.75
CA GLU A 144 -20.95 -1.11 -3.90
C GLU A 144 -19.84 -1.91 -4.59
N THR A 145 -18.58 -1.50 -4.44
CA THR A 145 -17.45 -2.19 -5.07
C THR A 145 -16.79 -3.20 -4.14
N THR A 146 -16.22 -4.25 -4.73
CA THR A 146 -15.35 -5.20 -4.02
C THR A 146 -14.06 -5.40 -4.79
N TYR A 147 -12.93 -5.05 -4.16
CA TYR A 147 -11.59 -5.30 -4.67
C TYR A 147 -10.89 -6.36 -3.85
N VAL A 148 -10.13 -7.23 -4.51
CA VAL A 148 -9.25 -8.20 -3.84
C VAL A 148 -7.85 -8.11 -4.41
N ASP A 149 -6.84 -8.34 -3.59
CA ASP A 149 -5.47 -8.52 -4.05
C ASP A 149 -4.74 -9.65 -3.33
N PHE A 150 -3.69 -10.12 -3.98
CA PHE A 150 -2.74 -11.08 -3.48
C PHE A 150 -1.33 -10.60 -3.75
N THR A 151 -0.46 -10.80 -2.77
CA THR A 151 0.94 -10.41 -2.82
C THR A 151 1.85 -11.59 -2.49
N ALA A 152 3.02 -11.60 -3.10
CA ALA A 152 4.10 -12.50 -2.75
C ALA A 152 5.44 -11.78 -2.85
N GLY A 153 6.30 -11.93 -1.86
CA GLY A 153 7.60 -11.29 -1.83
C GLY A 153 8.66 -12.14 -1.15
N PHE A 154 9.93 -11.87 -1.46
CA PHE A 154 11.06 -12.50 -0.77
C PHE A 154 12.26 -11.56 -0.72
N ALA A 155 13.01 -11.64 0.38
CA ALA A 155 14.30 -10.99 0.51
C ALA A 155 15.40 -11.86 -0.13
N ALA A 156 16.01 -11.37 -1.20
CA ALA A 156 17.16 -12.04 -1.82
C ALA A 156 18.45 -11.83 -1.02
N THR A 157 18.59 -10.67 -0.37
CA THR A 157 19.66 -10.32 0.56
C THR A 157 19.12 -9.45 1.70
N GLU A 158 19.99 -9.03 2.63
CA GLU A 158 19.63 -8.06 3.68
C GLU A 158 19.28 -6.66 3.14
N THR A 159 19.54 -6.37 1.87
CA THR A 159 19.29 -5.06 1.26
C THR A 159 18.49 -5.13 -0.03
N LEU A 160 18.24 -6.33 -0.57
CA LEU A 160 17.56 -6.50 -1.85
C LEU A 160 16.36 -7.45 -1.68
N GLY A 161 15.18 -6.95 -2.01
CA GLY A 161 13.93 -7.71 -2.02
C GLY A 161 13.25 -7.66 -3.38
N PHE A 162 12.39 -8.64 -3.62
CA PHE A 162 11.54 -8.72 -4.81
C PHE A 162 10.12 -9.05 -4.37
N ASP A 163 9.15 -8.52 -5.09
CA ASP A 163 7.75 -8.85 -4.88
C ASP A 163 6.93 -8.74 -6.15
N ALA A 164 5.77 -9.38 -6.11
CA ALA A 164 4.75 -9.25 -7.12
C ALA A 164 3.38 -9.13 -6.45
N SER A 165 2.46 -8.49 -7.15
CA SER A 165 1.05 -8.43 -6.77
C SER A 165 0.15 -8.70 -7.96
N VAL A 166 -1.05 -9.21 -7.66
CA VAL A 166 -2.18 -9.25 -8.59
C VAL A 166 -3.43 -8.90 -7.80
N GLY A 167 -4.29 -8.05 -8.36
CA GLY A 167 -5.56 -7.73 -7.75
C GLY A 167 -6.63 -7.47 -8.79
N SER A 168 -7.89 -7.47 -8.38
CA SER A 168 -9.02 -7.33 -9.27
C SER A 168 -10.25 -6.79 -8.55
N TYR A 169 -11.02 -5.96 -9.25
CA TYR A 169 -12.40 -5.66 -8.86
C TYR A 169 -13.28 -6.85 -9.23
N LEU A 170 -13.85 -7.51 -8.21
CA LEU A 170 -14.79 -8.63 -8.38
C LEU A 170 -16.23 -8.16 -8.62
N ASP A 171 -16.51 -6.94 -8.20
CA ASP A 171 -17.76 -6.23 -8.43
C ASP A 171 -17.38 -4.75 -8.61
N GLY A 172 -17.64 -4.22 -9.80
CA GLY A 172 -17.43 -2.81 -10.14
C GLY A 172 -18.51 -1.87 -9.59
N GLY A 173 -19.46 -2.42 -8.81
CA GLY A 173 -20.67 -1.73 -8.36
C GLY A 173 -21.61 -1.43 -9.52
N ASP A 174 -22.51 -0.47 -9.32
CA ASP A 174 -23.45 0.04 -10.34
C ASP A 174 -22.75 0.90 -11.43
N GLY A 175 -21.55 0.48 -11.87
CA GLY A 175 -20.72 1.16 -12.87
C GLY A 175 -19.84 2.27 -12.31
N PHE A 176 -19.53 2.23 -11.01
CA PHE A 176 -18.58 3.15 -10.38
C PHE A 176 -17.17 2.93 -10.89
N VAL A 177 -16.76 1.67 -11.01
CA VAL A 177 -15.49 1.27 -11.63
C VAL A 177 -15.72 0.11 -12.59
N GLU A 178 -14.88 0.01 -13.63
CA GLU A 178 -14.85 -1.18 -14.47
C GLU A 178 -14.27 -2.36 -13.68
N GLU A 179 -14.75 -3.58 -13.96
CA GLU A 179 -14.07 -4.78 -13.47
C GLU A 179 -12.80 -4.99 -14.28
N PHE A 180 -11.66 -4.88 -13.61
CA PHE A 180 -10.36 -5.14 -14.23
C PHE A 180 -9.41 -5.82 -13.24
N THR A 181 -8.34 -6.36 -13.78
CA THR A 181 -7.22 -6.99 -13.08
C THR A 181 -5.98 -6.13 -13.24
N ASN A 182 -5.31 -5.83 -12.13
CA ASN A 182 -4.00 -5.18 -12.12
C ASN A 182 -2.93 -6.12 -11.59
N TYR A 183 -1.68 -5.84 -11.95
CA TYR A 183 -0.54 -6.63 -11.51
C TYR A 183 0.72 -5.77 -11.42
N SER A 184 1.65 -6.17 -10.56
CA SER A 184 2.94 -5.51 -10.43
C SER A 184 4.07 -6.51 -10.18
N LEU A 185 5.29 -6.09 -10.55
CA LEU A 185 6.53 -6.78 -10.23
C LEU A 185 7.58 -5.74 -9.82
N GLY A 186 8.10 -5.87 -8.61
CA GLY A 186 8.98 -4.89 -7.97
C GLY A 186 10.32 -5.47 -7.54
N ALA A 187 11.31 -4.58 -7.45
CA ALA A 187 12.56 -4.83 -6.75
C ALA A 187 12.92 -3.61 -5.90
N THR A 188 13.16 -3.86 -4.61
CA THR A 188 13.53 -2.82 -3.65
C THR A 188 14.97 -3.00 -3.19
N LEU A 189 15.77 -1.95 -3.29
CA LEU A 189 17.12 -1.84 -2.75
C LEU A 189 17.15 -0.88 -1.56
N SER A 190 17.41 -1.41 -0.38
CA SER A 190 17.51 -0.65 0.87
C SER A 190 18.93 -0.21 1.18
N THR A 191 19.08 1.05 1.60
CA THR A 191 20.36 1.60 2.07
C THR A 191 20.29 2.01 3.54
N GLU A 192 21.34 2.64 4.05
CA GLU A 192 21.30 3.26 5.38
C GLU A 192 20.28 4.42 5.44
N TYR A 193 20.13 5.17 4.34
CA TYR A 193 19.45 6.47 4.36
C TYR A 193 18.10 6.48 3.66
N VAL A 194 17.95 5.69 2.59
CA VAL A 194 16.79 5.65 1.71
C VAL A 194 16.63 4.27 1.10
N ASP A 195 15.42 3.99 0.66
CA ASP A 195 15.08 2.82 -0.14
C ASP A 195 14.83 3.26 -1.58
N PHE A 196 15.24 2.42 -2.53
CA PHE A 196 14.98 2.58 -3.97
C PHE A 196 14.08 1.43 -4.43
N ASP A 197 12.88 1.74 -4.90
CA ASP A 197 11.96 0.76 -5.48
C ASP A 197 11.84 0.99 -6.98
N LEU A 198 12.05 -0.06 -7.78
CA LEU A 198 11.77 -0.07 -9.21
C LEU A 198 10.67 -1.10 -9.49
N ARG A 199 9.54 -0.62 -9.98
CA ARG A 199 8.33 -1.45 -10.12
C ARG A 199 7.69 -1.29 -11.48
N PHE A 200 7.41 -2.43 -12.10
CA PHE A 200 6.52 -2.50 -13.25
C PHE A 200 5.07 -2.61 -12.76
N TRP A 201 4.17 -1.88 -13.43
CA TRP A 201 2.73 -1.94 -13.26
C TRP A 201 2.05 -2.21 -14.59
N GLY A 202 1.00 -3.01 -14.55
CA GLY A 202 0.07 -3.20 -15.65
C GLY A 202 -1.34 -3.48 -15.14
N ASN A 203 -2.32 -3.34 -16.03
CA ASN A 203 -3.69 -3.77 -15.82
C ASN A 203 -4.33 -4.13 -17.16
N ASP A 204 -5.50 -4.77 -17.14
CA ASP A 204 -6.27 -5.15 -18.34
C ASP A 204 -7.54 -4.32 -18.56
N GLY A 205 -7.68 -3.19 -17.84
CA GLY A 205 -8.80 -2.28 -18.01
C GLY A 205 -8.62 -1.37 -19.23
N ASP A 206 -9.67 -1.26 -20.04
CA ASP A 206 -9.61 -0.57 -21.33
C ASP A 206 -10.15 0.87 -21.25
N THR A 207 -10.74 1.27 -20.12
CA THR A 207 -11.44 2.57 -19.98
C THR A 207 -10.56 3.72 -19.48
N PHE A 208 -9.34 3.44 -19.04
CA PHE A 208 -8.46 4.42 -18.38
C PHE A 208 -7.68 5.32 -19.37
N GLY A 209 -7.58 4.94 -20.64
CA GLY A 209 -6.70 5.63 -21.59
C GLY A 209 -5.23 5.58 -21.13
N ASP A 210 -4.47 6.63 -21.44
CA ASP A 210 -3.02 6.67 -21.18
C ASP A 210 -2.65 6.40 -19.70
N VAL A 211 -3.47 6.85 -18.73
CA VAL A 211 -3.21 6.61 -17.29
C VAL A 211 -3.41 5.15 -16.87
N GLY A 212 -3.94 4.29 -17.74
CA GLY A 212 -4.01 2.85 -17.57
C GLY A 212 -2.87 2.07 -18.22
N ASP A 213 -2.00 2.72 -19.01
CA ASP A 213 -0.94 2.01 -19.73
C ASP A 213 0.08 1.34 -18.80
N GLU A 214 0.72 0.28 -19.29
CA GLU A 214 1.83 -0.38 -18.60
C GLU A 214 2.99 0.60 -18.37
N ARG A 215 3.53 0.64 -17.15
CA ARG A 215 4.59 1.59 -16.79
C ARG A 215 5.62 1.04 -15.82
N VAL A 216 6.79 1.65 -15.80
CA VAL A 216 7.84 1.42 -14.81
C VAL A 216 7.98 2.66 -13.94
N VAL A 217 7.86 2.48 -12.63
CA VAL A 217 7.90 3.51 -11.62
C VAL A 217 9.18 3.36 -10.80
N LEU A 218 9.87 4.48 -10.57
CA LEU A 218 10.97 4.57 -9.62
C LEU A 218 10.52 5.39 -8.41
N THR A 219 10.65 4.81 -7.23
CA THR A 219 10.37 5.47 -5.95
C THR A 219 11.62 5.53 -5.10
N VAL A 220 11.88 6.69 -4.50
CA VAL A 220 12.87 6.88 -3.45
C VAL A 220 12.16 7.23 -2.17
N SER A 221 12.32 6.43 -1.11
CA SER A 221 11.57 6.59 0.12
C SER A 221 12.45 6.50 1.37
N ARG A 222 11.90 6.95 2.50
CA ARG A 222 12.53 6.86 3.81
C ARG A 222 11.47 6.78 4.92
N ALA A 223 11.64 5.81 5.81
CA ALA A 223 10.96 5.76 7.11
C ALA A 223 11.65 6.69 8.13
N LEU A 224 10.85 7.33 8.99
CA LEU A 224 11.23 8.34 9.98
C LEU A 224 10.95 7.87 11.41
#